data_AF-A0A6I5IWG7-F1
#
_entry.id   AF-A0A6I5IWG7-F1
#
_cell.length_a   1.000
_cell.length_b   1.000
_cell.length_c   1.000
_cell.angle_alpha   90.00
_cell.angle_beta   90.00
_cell.angle_gamma   90.00
#
_symmetry.space_group_name_H-M   'P 1'
#
loop_
_entity.id
_entity.type
_entity.pdbx_description
1 polymer ?
#
loop_
_entity_poly.entity_id
_entity_poly.type
_entity_poly.pdbx_seq_one_letter_code
_entity_poly.pdbx_strand_id
1 'polypeptide(L)'
;MRLRQAFLFFCGCSLSYMASSATFSDVLESQLYDVQIVDCRDSNFYNGWPERGQTAGGHIPGAVNFDAHWVDMMSADELKQLIDNKSLIKEHHTFLYCAVDRATQLKTALVKQGFQSVEVIDQPLAQYQGELVALPRYQNLVPAWWVNDVIQGKKVQHAPSKNYTLLEVAWGPATKYLWAHIPGAQYVNTNDIESKPWWNRVSNQQLEVLVNSLGIEYDSTVILYGRENMAAARLANILMYAGVQDVRLLNGGWQSWEAGGYKTAMMSPDVSMSRSFGKTIPANPNYILDLPEAKALLTLPQDQQSLVSIRTLAEFNGETSGYDYIQSKGHIPGAKWGHAGSDAFHLEDFRNPDQTMRSADEITQFWHESNIEPQQQVSFFCGTGWRASEVFFDAYVMGWENISVYDGGWYQWAGK
;
A
#
# COMPACT_ATOMS: atom_id res chain seq x y z
N MET A 1 32.49 -77.06 -33.52
CA MET A 1 31.45 -76.01 -33.51
C MET A 1 31.29 -75.46 -32.11
N ARG A 2 31.82 -74.26 -31.82
CA ARG A 2 31.51 -73.50 -30.60
C ARG A 2 31.19 -72.06 -31.03
N LEU A 3 29.93 -71.65 -30.86
CA LEU A 3 29.48 -70.29 -31.15
C LEU A 3 30.05 -69.31 -30.11
N ARG A 4 30.58 -68.17 -30.57
CA ARG A 4 30.87 -67.00 -29.74
C ARG A 4 29.65 -66.09 -29.74
N GLN A 5 29.07 -65.82 -28.57
CA GLN A 5 28.13 -64.72 -28.36
C GLN A 5 28.93 -63.45 -28.05
N ALA A 6 28.70 -62.40 -28.84
CA ALA A 6 29.19 -61.05 -28.56
C ALA A 6 28.11 -60.31 -27.75
N PHE A 7 28.46 -59.87 -26.54
CA PHE A 7 27.63 -58.97 -25.74
C PHE A 7 27.88 -57.53 -26.22
N LEU A 8 26.86 -56.91 -26.81
CA LEU A 8 26.79 -55.46 -27.02
C LEU A 8 26.36 -54.81 -25.70
N PHE A 9 27.27 -54.07 -25.07
CA PHE A 9 26.94 -53.12 -24.01
C PHE A 9 26.31 -51.88 -24.67
N PHE A 10 24.98 -51.74 -24.58
CA PHE A 10 24.31 -50.47 -24.82
C PHE A 10 24.57 -49.56 -23.61
N CYS A 11 25.50 -48.63 -23.75
CA CYS A 11 25.64 -47.49 -22.84
C CYS A 11 24.49 -46.53 -23.14
N GLY A 12 23.41 -46.63 -22.37
CA GLY A 12 22.32 -45.66 -22.40
C GLY A 12 22.79 -44.37 -21.75
N CYS A 13 23.33 -43.44 -22.54
CA CYS A 13 23.39 -42.04 -22.16
C CYS A 13 21.95 -41.52 -22.07
N SER A 14 21.42 -41.43 -20.86
CA SER A 14 20.27 -40.60 -20.55
C SER A 14 20.65 -39.14 -20.78
N LEU A 15 20.34 -38.61 -21.97
CA LEU A 15 20.22 -37.18 -22.20
C LEU A 15 19.11 -36.67 -21.27
N SER A 16 19.52 -36.20 -20.09
CA SER A 16 18.71 -35.31 -19.29
C SER A 16 18.53 -34.04 -20.12
N TYR A 17 17.36 -33.90 -20.76
CA TYR A 17 16.90 -32.59 -21.19
C TYR A 17 16.80 -31.76 -19.91
N MET A 18 17.82 -30.95 -19.63
CA MET A 18 17.61 -29.80 -18.76
C MET A 18 16.61 -28.94 -19.50
N ALA A 19 15.35 -28.95 -19.07
CA ALA A 19 14.37 -27.99 -19.54
C ALA A 19 14.99 -26.61 -19.30
N SER A 20 15.22 -25.85 -20.36
CA SER A 20 15.65 -24.46 -20.22
C SER A 20 14.58 -23.70 -19.45
N SER A 21 15.00 -22.85 -18.52
CA SER A 21 14.13 -21.87 -17.88
C SER A 21 13.48 -20.98 -18.94
N ALA A 22 12.30 -20.47 -18.62
CA ALA A 22 11.69 -19.42 -19.42
C ALA A 22 12.54 -18.14 -19.34
N THR A 23 12.47 -17.32 -20.37
CA THR A 23 13.18 -16.05 -20.49
C THR A 23 12.19 -14.90 -20.65
N PHE A 24 12.65 -13.67 -20.42
CA PHE A 24 11.86 -12.49 -20.74
C PHE A 24 11.57 -12.35 -22.24
N SER A 25 12.37 -12.97 -23.11
CA SER A 25 12.08 -13.00 -24.55
C SER A 25 10.88 -13.88 -24.85
N ASP A 26 10.73 -15.01 -24.16
CA ASP A 26 9.56 -15.89 -24.29
C ASP A 26 8.26 -15.14 -23.92
N VAL A 27 8.30 -14.29 -22.89
CA VAL A 27 7.18 -13.41 -22.52
C VAL A 27 6.80 -12.47 -23.66
N LEU A 28 7.79 -11.79 -24.26
CA LEU A 28 7.56 -10.83 -25.34
C LEU A 28 7.09 -11.51 -26.64
N GLU A 29 7.56 -12.73 -26.91
CA GLU A 29 7.16 -13.52 -28.08
C GLU A 29 5.80 -14.21 -27.91
N SER A 30 5.38 -14.45 -26.66
CA SER A 30 4.12 -15.10 -26.31
C SER A 30 2.85 -14.26 -26.51
N GLN A 31 2.95 -13.07 -27.13
CA GLN A 31 1.81 -12.21 -27.48
C GLN A 31 0.77 -12.86 -28.43
N LEU A 32 0.96 -14.15 -28.76
CA LEU A 32 0.05 -15.00 -29.53
C LEU A 32 -0.81 -15.95 -28.65
N TYR A 33 -0.70 -15.91 -27.31
CA TYR A 33 -1.44 -16.77 -26.37
C TYR A 33 -2.05 -16.00 -25.19
N ASP A 34 -3.06 -16.60 -24.55
CA ASP A 34 -3.61 -16.16 -23.25
C ASP A 34 -2.55 -16.33 -22.14
N VAL A 35 -1.66 -15.34 -22.02
CA VAL A 35 -0.53 -15.31 -21.09
C VAL A 35 -0.81 -14.35 -19.93
N GLN A 36 -0.33 -14.72 -18.75
CA GLN A 36 -0.29 -13.83 -17.58
C GLN A 36 1.11 -13.83 -16.95
N ILE A 37 1.53 -12.65 -16.51
CA ILE A 37 2.84 -12.42 -15.90
C ILE A 37 2.61 -12.13 -14.42
N VAL A 38 3.37 -12.79 -13.55
CA VAL A 38 3.29 -12.61 -12.11
C VAL A 38 4.66 -12.19 -11.58
N ASP A 39 4.71 -10.98 -11.02
CA ASP A 39 5.84 -10.53 -10.22
C ASP A 39 5.70 -11.10 -8.81
N CYS A 40 6.55 -12.07 -8.48
CA CYS A 40 6.50 -12.74 -7.19
C CYS A 40 7.42 -12.16 -6.11
N ARG A 41 7.94 -10.94 -6.35
CA ARG A 41 8.71 -10.18 -5.36
C ARG A 41 7.79 -9.45 -4.40
N ASP A 42 8.40 -8.96 -3.32
CA ASP A 42 7.78 -8.06 -2.34
C ASP A 42 7.19 -6.81 -3.03
N SER A 43 6.02 -6.39 -2.54
CA SER A 43 5.24 -5.31 -3.14
C SER A 43 6.01 -3.99 -3.22
N ASN A 44 6.99 -3.74 -2.35
CA ASN A 44 7.81 -2.53 -2.43
C ASN A 44 8.68 -2.52 -3.70
N PHE A 45 9.19 -3.67 -4.14
CA PHE A 45 9.96 -3.76 -5.39
C PHE A 45 9.06 -3.61 -6.60
N TYR A 46 7.90 -4.27 -6.58
CA TYR A 46 6.85 -4.12 -7.58
C TYR A 46 6.44 -2.64 -7.72
N ASN A 47 6.26 -1.95 -6.59
CA ASN A 47 5.83 -0.55 -6.55
C ASN A 47 6.87 0.44 -7.10
N GLY A 48 8.15 0.09 -7.14
CA GLY A 48 9.18 0.97 -7.72
C GLY A 48 10.51 1.03 -6.99
N TRP A 49 10.60 0.50 -5.76
CA TRP A 49 11.90 0.42 -5.08
C TRP A 49 12.82 -0.56 -5.82
N PRO A 50 14.09 -0.22 -6.07
CA PRO A 50 15.00 -1.17 -6.70
C PRO A 50 15.47 -2.22 -5.70
N GLU A 51 15.71 -3.43 -6.21
CA GLU A 51 16.47 -4.43 -5.47
C GLU A 51 17.92 -3.98 -5.28
N ARG A 52 18.60 -4.54 -4.27
CA ARG A 52 19.97 -4.16 -3.94
C ARG A 52 20.90 -4.33 -5.15
N GLY A 53 21.56 -3.24 -5.54
CA GLY A 53 22.49 -3.22 -6.68
C GLY A 53 21.84 -2.89 -8.02
N GLN A 54 20.51 -2.75 -8.07
CA GLN A 54 19.79 -2.23 -9.23
C GLN A 54 19.58 -0.71 -9.10
N THR A 55 19.48 -0.03 -10.24
CA THR A 55 19.26 1.43 -10.30
C THR A 55 17.81 1.82 -10.60
N ALA A 56 16.98 0.85 -11.01
CA ALA A 56 15.56 1.01 -11.30
C ALA A 56 14.79 -0.14 -10.66
N GLY A 57 13.66 0.17 -10.02
CA GLY A 57 12.68 -0.82 -9.57
C GLY A 57 11.43 -0.77 -10.44
N GLY A 58 10.35 -1.36 -9.97
CA GLY A 58 9.12 -1.50 -10.74
C GLY A 58 8.96 -2.89 -11.33
N HIS A 59 7.95 -3.08 -12.15
CA HIS A 59 7.51 -4.36 -12.68
C HIS A 59 7.28 -4.32 -14.18
N ILE A 60 7.24 -5.49 -14.82
CA ILE A 60 6.88 -5.63 -16.23
C ILE A 60 5.43 -5.15 -16.44
N PRO A 61 5.14 -4.31 -17.46
CA PRO A 61 3.78 -3.84 -17.74
C PRO A 61 2.75 -4.99 -17.78
N GLY A 62 1.64 -4.82 -17.05
CA GLY A 62 0.57 -5.82 -16.96
C GLY A 62 0.87 -7.01 -16.05
N ALA A 63 2.01 -7.02 -15.34
CA ALA A 63 2.29 -8.05 -14.34
C ALA A 63 1.42 -7.88 -13.10
N VAL A 64 0.86 -8.98 -12.61
CA VAL A 64 0.16 -9.05 -11.33
C VAL A 64 1.17 -9.23 -10.20
N ASN A 65 1.06 -8.45 -9.13
CA ASN A 65 1.88 -8.69 -7.93
C ASN A 65 1.30 -9.83 -7.09
N PHE A 66 2.11 -10.86 -6.87
CA PHE A 66 1.81 -11.96 -5.97
C PHE A 66 3.08 -12.36 -5.22
N ASP A 67 3.37 -11.71 -4.09
CA ASP A 67 4.57 -12.06 -3.31
C ASP A 67 4.53 -13.53 -2.90
N ALA A 68 5.57 -14.27 -3.26
CA ALA A 68 5.72 -15.68 -2.92
C ALA A 68 5.71 -15.94 -1.41
N HIS A 69 6.11 -14.97 -0.58
CA HIS A 69 6.08 -15.09 0.88
C HIS A 69 4.68 -15.19 1.45
N TRP A 70 3.66 -14.65 0.75
CA TRP A 70 2.29 -14.74 1.23
C TRP A 70 1.81 -16.19 1.34
N VAL A 71 2.35 -17.11 0.54
CA VAL A 71 2.05 -18.55 0.63
C VAL A 71 2.36 -19.12 2.01
N ASP A 72 3.38 -18.59 2.70
CA ASP A 72 3.77 -19.04 4.04
C ASP A 72 2.80 -18.56 5.15
N MET A 73 1.93 -17.61 4.83
CA MET A 73 1.05 -16.93 5.80
C MET A 73 -0.40 -17.43 5.78
N MET A 74 -0.77 -18.28 4.82
CA MET A 74 -2.17 -18.59 4.53
C MET A 74 -2.44 -20.08 4.32
N SER A 75 -3.66 -20.48 4.66
CA SER A 75 -4.22 -21.79 4.34
C SER A 75 -4.45 -21.97 2.83
N ALA A 76 -4.75 -23.20 2.42
CA ALA A 76 -5.06 -23.48 1.02
C ALA A 76 -6.32 -22.76 0.51
N ASP A 77 -7.31 -22.54 1.39
CA ASP A 77 -8.56 -21.85 1.05
C ASP A 77 -8.34 -20.34 0.93
N GLU A 78 -7.57 -19.74 1.84
CA GLU A 78 -7.16 -18.34 1.75
C GLU A 78 -6.30 -18.09 0.50
N LEU A 79 -5.39 -19.02 0.17
CA LEU A 79 -4.62 -18.95 -1.07
C LEU A 79 -5.52 -18.98 -2.31
N LYS A 80 -6.53 -19.85 -2.31
CA LYS A 80 -7.52 -19.91 -3.40
C LYS A 80 -8.27 -18.59 -3.53
N GLN A 81 -8.75 -18.02 -2.41
CA GLN A 81 -9.42 -16.72 -2.40
C GLN A 81 -8.51 -15.61 -2.92
N LEU A 82 -7.23 -15.61 -2.54
CA LEU A 82 -6.27 -14.63 -3.04
C LEU A 82 -6.06 -14.76 -4.54
N ILE A 83 -5.92 -15.98 -5.07
CA ILE A 83 -5.81 -16.25 -6.52
C ILE A 83 -7.02 -15.68 -7.26
N ASP A 84 -8.23 -15.96 -6.76
CA ASP A 84 -9.48 -15.47 -7.34
C ASP A 84 -9.54 -13.93 -7.29
N ASN A 85 -9.15 -13.31 -6.16
CA ASN A 85 -9.09 -11.86 -5.98
C ASN A 85 -8.04 -11.17 -6.86
N LYS A 86 -6.95 -11.88 -7.22
CA LYS A 86 -5.93 -11.43 -8.17
C LYS A 86 -6.33 -11.69 -9.62
N SER A 87 -7.52 -12.27 -9.85
CA SER A 87 -8.06 -12.59 -11.18
C SER A 87 -7.11 -13.44 -12.04
N LEU A 88 -6.31 -14.31 -11.41
CA LEU A 88 -5.42 -15.23 -12.12
C LEU A 88 -6.22 -16.41 -12.69
N ILE A 89 -6.04 -16.70 -13.98
CA ILE A 89 -6.79 -17.73 -14.69
C ILE A 89 -5.94 -19.00 -14.82
N LYS A 90 -6.50 -20.15 -14.41
CA LYS A 90 -5.74 -21.41 -14.25
C LYS A 90 -5.30 -22.02 -15.58
N GLU A 91 -6.07 -21.73 -16.63
CA GLU A 91 -5.87 -22.18 -18.00
C GLU A 91 -4.84 -21.31 -18.74
N HIS A 92 -4.62 -20.07 -18.29
CA HIS A 92 -3.66 -19.16 -18.90
C HIS A 92 -2.23 -19.61 -18.60
N HIS A 93 -1.34 -19.41 -19.58
CA HIS A 93 0.07 -19.68 -19.38
C HIS A 93 0.66 -18.63 -18.43
N THR A 94 1.22 -19.08 -17.30
CA THR A 94 1.68 -18.19 -16.22
C THR A 94 3.20 -18.14 -16.14
N PHE A 95 3.78 -16.97 -16.36
CA PHE A 95 5.21 -16.73 -16.09
C PHE A 95 5.39 -16.11 -14.71
N LEU A 96 6.27 -16.68 -13.89
CA LEU A 96 6.68 -16.16 -12.61
C LEU A 96 8.09 -15.58 -12.70
N TYR A 97 8.33 -14.39 -12.15
CA TYR A 97 9.67 -13.88 -11.95
C TYR A 97 9.85 -13.30 -10.55
N CYS A 98 10.88 -13.81 -9.86
CA CYS A 98 11.46 -13.34 -8.60
C CYS A 98 12.68 -14.23 -8.30
N ALA A 99 13.15 -14.31 -7.05
CA ALA A 99 14.18 -15.27 -6.69
C ALA A 99 13.73 -16.72 -7.01
N VAL A 100 14.60 -17.51 -7.64
CA VAL A 100 14.27 -18.82 -8.23
C VAL A 100 13.65 -19.79 -7.21
N ASP A 101 14.16 -19.81 -5.98
CA ASP A 101 13.63 -20.63 -4.88
C ASP A 101 12.20 -20.23 -4.50
N ARG A 102 11.94 -18.93 -4.39
CA ARG A 102 10.61 -18.37 -4.10
C ARG A 102 9.62 -18.56 -5.25
N ALA A 103 10.05 -18.33 -6.49
CA ALA A 103 9.24 -18.58 -7.68
C ALA A 103 8.86 -20.07 -7.79
N THR A 104 9.79 -20.98 -7.47
CA THR A 104 9.53 -22.43 -7.45
C THR A 104 8.53 -22.83 -6.36
N GLN A 105 8.61 -22.20 -5.18
CA GLN A 105 7.64 -22.37 -4.10
C GLN A 105 6.24 -21.94 -4.54
N LEU A 106 6.10 -20.73 -5.10
CA LEU A 106 4.83 -20.22 -5.60
C LEU A 106 4.29 -21.09 -6.75
N LYS A 107 5.12 -21.49 -7.71
CA LYS A 107 4.76 -22.43 -8.78
C LYS A 107 4.14 -23.70 -8.21
N THR A 108 4.76 -24.28 -7.19
CA THR A 108 4.26 -25.50 -6.54
C THR A 108 2.88 -25.27 -5.90
N ALA A 109 2.68 -24.11 -5.28
CA ALA A 109 1.40 -23.74 -4.67
C ALA A 109 0.30 -23.53 -5.73
N LEU A 110 0.60 -22.83 -6.83
CA LEU A 110 -0.33 -22.61 -7.94
C LEU A 110 -0.72 -23.92 -8.63
N VAL A 111 0.24 -24.81 -8.90
CA VAL A 111 -0.05 -26.13 -9.50
C VAL A 111 -0.98 -26.95 -8.61
N LYS A 112 -0.82 -26.89 -7.27
CA LYS A 112 -1.74 -27.54 -6.32
C LYS A 112 -3.15 -26.93 -6.35
N GLN A 113 -3.29 -25.67 -6.74
CA GLN A 113 -4.56 -24.97 -6.94
C GLN A 113 -5.17 -25.20 -8.33
N GLY A 114 -4.51 -25.99 -9.19
CA GLY A 114 -5.01 -26.43 -10.49
C GLY A 114 -4.52 -25.62 -11.69
N PHE A 115 -3.49 -24.77 -11.52
CA PHE A 115 -2.85 -24.11 -12.66
C PHE A 115 -2.18 -25.15 -13.57
N GLN A 116 -2.46 -25.06 -14.87
CA GLN A 116 -2.06 -26.08 -15.84
C GLN A 116 -0.66 -25.83 -16.41
N SER A 117 -0.26 -24.56 -16.50
CA SER A 117 1.00 -24.16 -17.11
C SER A 117 1.62 -22.99 -16.35
N VAL A 118 2.70 -23.26 -15.62
CA VAL A 118 3.42 -22.28 -14.81
C VAL A 118 4.92 -22.43 -15.05
N GLU A 119 5.56 -21.38 -15.54
CA GLU A 119 7.00 -21.34 -15.82
C GLU A 119 7.70 -20.28 -14.97
N VAL A 120 8.99 -20.52 -14.68
CA VAL A 120 9.82 -19.64 -13.86
C VAL A 120 10.85 -19.00 -14.78
N ILE A 121 10.92 -17.68 -14.74
CA ILE A 121 11.98 -16.89 -15.36
C ILE A 121 13.09 -16.74 -14.34
N ASP A 122 14.26 -17.32 -14.62
CA ASP A 122 15.44 -17.25 -13.74
C ASP A 122 16.39 -16.08 -14.07
N GLN A 123 16.07 -15.33 -15.11
CA GLN A 123 16.80 -14.13 -15.49
C GLN A 123 16.58 -13.02 -14.44
N PRO A 124 17.64 -12.31 -14.03
CA PRO A 124 17.46 -11.12 -13.20
C PRO A 124 16.67 -10.06 -13.99
N LEU A 125 15.77 -9.33 -13.31
CA LEU A 125 14.91 -8.35 -13.96
C LEU A 125 15.68 -7.30 -14.79
N ALA A 126 16.92 -7.00 -14.43
CA ALA A 126 17.81 -6.12 -15.20
C ALA A 126 18.10 -6.59 -16.65
N GLN A 127 17.77 -7.84 -17.00
CA GLN A 127 17.86 -8.35 -18.38
C GLN A 127 16.60 -8.09 -19.20
N TYR A 128 15.48 -7.70 -18.58
CA TYR A 128 14.28 -7.27 -19.30
C TYR A 128 14.60 -6.04 -20.16
N GLN A 129 14.31 -6.11 -21.46
CA GLN A 129 14.65 -5.06 -22.42
C GLN A 129 13.55 -4.00 -22.57
N GLY A 130 12.37 -4.22 -22.00
CA GLY A 130 11.27 -3.26 -22.01
C GLY A 130 11.37 -2.24 -20.87
N GLU A 131 10.44 -1.28 -20.87
CA GLU A 131 10.31 -0.31 -19.79
C GLU A 131 9.50 -0.92 -18.63
N LEU A 132 10.00 -0.74 -17.40
CA LEU A 132 9.28 -1.12 -16.20
C LEU A 132 8.27 -0.05 -15.81
N VAL A 133 7.17 -0.47 -15.18
CA VAL A 133 6.15 0.41 -14.58
C VAL A 133 6.40 0.49 -13.07
N ALA A 134 6.19 1.67 -12.50
CA ALA A 134 6.30 1.92 -11.07
C ALA A 134 5.27 2.98 -10.65
N LEU A 135 4.92 3.01 -9.36
CA LEU A 135 4.12 4.09 -8.79
C LEU A 135 4.86 5.44 -8.98
N PRO A 136 4.19 6.50 -9.46
CA PRO A 136 4.83 7.80 -9.67
C PRO A 136 5.50 8.39 -8.41
N ARG A 137 4.98 8.07 -7.22
CA ARG A 137 5.55 8.52 -5.94
C ARG A 137 5.85 7.35 -4.98
N TYR A 138 6.38 6.23 -5.48
CA TYR A 138 6.73 5.06 -4.65
C TYR A 138 7.61 5.40 -3.44
N GLN A 139 8.45 6.43 -3.53
CA GLN A 139 9.34 6.85 -2.44
C GLN A 139 8.61 7.34 -1.19
N ASN A 140 7.33 7.72 -1.32
CA ASN A 140 6.47 8.12 -0.20
C ASN A 140 5.87 6.92 0.53
N LEU A 141 5.90 5.72 -0.06
CA LEU A 141 5.51 4.47 0.58
C LEU A 141 6.77 3.64 0.83
N VAL A 142 7.35 3.77 2.03
CA VAL A 142 8.68 3.27 2.34
C VAL A 142 8.64 1.84 2.90
N PRO A 143 9.58 0.96 2.50
CA PRO A 143 9.72 -0.37 3.10
C PRO A 143 10.42 -0.32 4.46
N ALA A 144 10.17 -1.32 5.31
CA ALA A 144 10.79 -1.43 6.62
C ALA A 144 12.33 -1.49 6.56
N TRP A 145 12.91 -2.17 5.56
CA TRP A 145 14.36 -2.22 5.38
C TRP A 145 14.95 -0.84 5.12
N TRP A 146 14.24 0.03 4.39
CA TRP A 146 14.69 1.39 4.10
C TRP A 146 14.68 2.24 5.37
N VAL A 147 13.61 2.15 6.17
CA VAL A 147 13.51 2.85 7.46
C VAL A 147 14.65 2.42 8.39
N ASN A 148 14.91 1.11 8.48
CA ASN A 148 16.01 0.58 9.27
C ASN A 148 17.38 1.11 8.79
N ASP A 149 17.60 1.18 7.49
CA ASP A 149 18.85 1.69 6.92
C ASP A 149 19.03 3.20 7.15
N VAL A 150 17.95 3.99 7.11
CA VAL A 150 17.94 5.41 7.50
C VAL A 150 18.34 5.56 8.98
N ILE A 151 17.74 4.80 9.88
CA ILE A 151 18.06 4.82 11.32
C ILE A 151 19.53 4.45 11.57
N GLN A 152 20.07 3.52 10.79
CA GLN A 152 21.48 3.10 10.88
C GLN A 152 22.45 4.07 10.21
N GLY A 153 21.97 5.17 9.61
CA GLY A 153 22.81 6.14 8.90
C GLY A 153 23.45 5.59 7.63
N LYS A 154 22.87 4.55 7.02
CA LYS A 154 23.36 4.02 5.75
C LYS A 154 22.95 4.94 4.60
N LYS A 155 23.70 4.87 3.50
CA LYS A 155 23.32 5.53 2.26
C LYS A 155 22.15 4.79 1.63
N VAL A 156 21.00 5.46 1.55
CA VAL A 156 19.78 4.95 0.89
C VAL A 156 19.40 5.82 -0.29
N GLN A 157 18.69 5.24 -1.25
CA GLN A 157 18.00 6.03 -2.28
C GLN A 157 16.88 6.84 -1.64
N HIS A 158 16.61 8.03 -2.17
CA HIS A 158 15.57 8.95 -1.65
C HIS A 158 15.74 9.26 -0.16
N ALA A 159 16.99 9.33 0.33
CA ALA A 159 17.28 9.72 1.70
C ALA A 159 16.60 11.06 2.05
N PRO A 160 16.16 11.26 3.31
CA PRO A 160 15.72 12.56 3.78
C PRO A 160 16.72 13.65 3.41
N SER A 161 16.24 14.76 2.82
CA SER A 161 17.11 15.85 2.32
C SER A 161 17.73 16.68 3.45
N LYS A 162 17.09 16.69 4.62
CA LYS A 162 17.52 17.37 5.85
C LYS A 162 17.40 16.41 7.05
N ASN A 163 16.67 16.82 8.07
CA ASN A 163 16.32 15.99 9.21
C ASN A 163 15.04 15.20 8.90
N TYR A 164 14.86 14.09 9.60
CA TYR A 164 13.60 13.35 9.58
C TYR A 164 13.03 13.20 10.98
N THR A 165 11.71 13.11 11.04
CA THR A 165 10.96 12.71 12.24
C THR A 165 10.25 11.40 11.96
N LEU A 166 10.44 10.42 12.83
CA LEU A 166 9.73 9.13 12.76
C LEU A 166 8.63 9.12 13.81
N LEU A 167 7.39 8.81 13.41
CA LEU A 167 6.21 8.86 14.27
C LEU A 167 5.47 7.53 14.28
N GLU A 168 5.24 6.98 15.48
CA GLU A 168 4.17 6.00 15.69
C GLU A 168 2.88 6.75 16.00
N VAL A 169 1.81 6.44 15.27
CA VAL A 169 0.49 7.05 15.47
C VAL A 169 -0.52 5.99 15.87
N ALA A 170 -1.25 6.24 16.96
CA ALA A 170 -2.32 5.36 17.41
C ALA A 170 -3.37 6.11 18.23
N TRP A 171 -4.53 5.49 18.42
CA TRP A 171 -5.56 6.01 19.30
C TRP A 171 -5.21 5.74 20.78
N GLY A 172 -5.28 6.79 21.60
CA GLY A 172 -5.19 6.68 23.05
C GLY A 172 -3.76 6.79 23.59
N PRO A 173 -3.53 6.36 24.85
CA PRO A 173 -2.21 6.42 25.47
C PRO A 173 -1.22 5.43 24.84
N ALA A 174 0.08 5.77 24.89
CA ALA A 174 1.21 5.08 24.27
C ALA A 174 1.56 3.69 24.84
N THR A 175 0.57 2.89 25.23
CA THR A 175 0.75 1.62 25.96
C THR A 175 1.62 0.62 25.21
N LYS A 176 1.22 0.20 24.00
CA LYS A 176 2.00 -0.75 23.17
C LYS A 176 3.35 -0.16 22.73
N TYR A 177 3.35 1.11 22.36
CA TYR A 177 4.55 1.85 21.96
C TYR A 177 5.65 1.81 23.04
N LEU A 178 5.29 2.02 24.32
CA LEU A 178 6.26 2.02 25.42
C LEU A 178 6.94 0.65 25.62
N TRP A 179 6.27 -0.45 25.21
CA TRP A 179 6.83 -1.80 25.26
C TRP A 179 7.70 -2.15 24.06
N ALA A 180 7.33 -1.69 22.86
CA ALA A 180 8.10 -1.91 21.65
C ALA A 180 7.68 -0.89 20.59
N HIS A 181 8.63 -0.18 20.01
CA HIS A 181 8.40 0.69 18.86
C HIS A 181 9.67 0.73 17.97
N ILE A 182 9.58 1.36 16.80
CA ILE A 182 10.72 1.51 15.91
C ILE A 182 11.74 2.46 16.58
N PRO A 183 13.03 2.10 16.69
CA PRO A 183 14.02 2.92 17.39
C PRO A 183 14.06 4.38 16.89
N GLY A 184 13.92 5.31 17.83
CA GLY A 184 13.92 6.75 17.55
C GLY A 184 12.55 7.33 17.16
N ALA A 185 11.50 6.51 17.05
CA ALA A 185 10.15 7.00 16.80
C ALA A 185 9.61 7.78 18.01
N GLN A 186 8.94 8.91 17.78
CA GLN A 186 8.09 9.58 18.77
C GLN A 186 6.65 9.03 18.66
N TYR A 187 5.81 9.29 19.66
CA TYR A 187 4.41 8.85 19.67
C TYR A 187 3.45 10.03 19.49
N VAL A 188 2.43 9.85 18.66
CA VAL A 188 1.31 10.80 18.52
C VAL A 188 0.00 10.09 18.80
N ASN A 189 -0.77 10.62 19.75
CA ASN A 189 -2.15 10.19 19.98
C ASN A 189 -3.06 10.85 18.96
N THR A 190 -3.94 10.09 18.32
CA THR A 190 -4.89 10.69 17.36
C THR A 190 -5.79 11.76 18.01
N ASN A 191 -6.06 11.70 19.32
CA ASN A 191 -6.80 12.75 20.02
C ASN A 191 -6.10 14.13 20.03
N ASP A 192 -4.81 14.20 19.69
CA ASP A 192 -4.06 15.46 19.59
C ASP A 192 -4.24 16.14 18.22
N ILE A 193 -4.76 15.40 17.23
CA ILE A 193 -4.89 15.86 15.83
C ILE A 193 -6.33 15.96 15.37
N GLU A 194 -7.28 15.33 16.06
CA GLU A 194 -8.72 15.39 15.76
C GLU A 194 -9.56 15.50 17.04
N SER A 195 -10.77 16.03 16.93
CA SER A 195 -11.58 16.34 18.11
C SER A 195 -13.09 16.27 17.90
N LYS A 196 -13.80 16.08 19.02
CA LYS A 196 -15.26 16.21 19.11
C LYS A 196 -15.71 17.64 18.73
N PRO A 197 -16.96 17.82 18.25
CA PRO A 197 -18.02 16.81 18.20
C PRO A 197 -18.00 15.90 16.96
N TRP A 198 -17.26 16.24 15.91
CA TRP A 198 -17.34 15.54 14.62
C TRP A 198 -16.16 14.61 14.31
N TRP A 199 -15.13 14.62 15.16
CA TRP A 199 -13.85 13.94 14.91
C TRP A 199 -13.10 14.48 13.67
N ASN A 200 -13.34 15.75 13.32
CA ASN A 200 -12.55 16.48 12.33
C ASN A 200 -11.18 16.86 12.92
N ARG A 201 -10.25 17.25 12.06
CA ARG A 201 -8.94 17.79 12.46
C ARG A 201 -9.09 18.94 13.47
N VAL A 202 -8.12 19.06 14.39
CA VAL A 202 -8.04 20.20 15.31
C VAL A 202 -7.75 21.51 14.57
N SER A 203 -7.89 22.64 15.26
CA SER A 203 -7.62 23.95 14.65
C SER A 203 -6.16 24.08 14.17
N ASN A 204 -5.92 24.93 13.17
CA ASN A 204 -4.58 25.20 12.66
C ASN A 204 -3.58 25.62 13.77
N GLN A 205 -4.05 26.35 14.79
CA GLN A 205 -3.21 26.76 15.92
C GLN A 205 -2.82 25.58 16.82
N GLN A 206 -3.73 24.63 17.04
CA GLN A 206 -3.41 23.39 17.76
C GLN A 206 -2.46 22.50 16.96
N LEU A 207 -2.67 22.41 15.63
CA LEU A 207 -1.75 21.71 14.74
C LEU A 207 -0.35 22.33 14.78
N GLU A 208 -0.25 23.66 14.75
CA GLU A 208 1.03 24.38 14.85
C GLU A 208 1.77 24.07 16.15
N VAL A 209 1.06 24.06 17.29
CA VAL A 209 1.64 23.66 18.59
C VAL A 209 2.16 22.23 18.54
N LEU A 210 1.38 21.29 18.00
CA LEU A 210 1.76 19.89 17.89
C LEU A 210 3.00 19.71 17.01
N VAL A 211 2.99 20.19 15.76
CA VAL A 211 4.13 20.01 14.85
C VAL A 211 5.40 20.66 15.39
N ASN A 212 5.27 21.83 16.04
CA ASN A 212 6.39 22.50 16.67
C ASN A 212 6.95 21.70 17.86
N SER A 213 6.10 21.04 18.65
CA SER A 213 6.52 20.19 19.77
C SER A 213 7.25 18.91 19.31
N LEU A 214 6.86 18.38 18.15
CA LEU A 214 7.48 17.22 17.51
C LEU A 214 8.78 17.56 16.76
N GLY A 215 9.11 18.85 16.65
CA GLY A 215 10.28 19.34 15.93
C GLY A 215 10.16 19.25 14.41
N ILE A 216 8.94 19.25 13.89
CA ILE A 216 8.65 19.14 12.46
C ILE A 216 8.72 20.55 11.85
N GLU A 217 9.62 20.71 10.88
CA GLU A 217 9.70 21.89 10.01
C GLU A 217 9.01 21.57 8.67
N TYR A 218 8.50 22.58 7.95
CA TYR A 218 7.77 22.34 6.70
C TYR A 218 8.59 21.59 5.63
N ASP A 219 9.92 21.67 5.68
CA ASP A 219 10.85 21.00 4.75
C ASP A 219 11.62 19.83 5.37
N SER A 220 11.16 19.34 6.53
CA SER A 220 11.61 18.08 7.11
C SER A 220 10.90 16.88 6.48
N THR A 221 11.54 15.71 6.51
CA THR A 221 10.88 14.45 6.13
C THR A 221 10.15 13.88 7.35
N VAL A 222 8.86 13.55 7.23
CA VAL A 222 8.12 12.87 8.28
C VAL A 222 7.75 11.47 7.82
N ILE A 223 8.23 10.45 8.54
CA ILE A 223 7.93 9.04 8.28
C ILE A 223 6.95 8.59 9.35
N LEU A 224 5.78 8.11 8.95
CA LEU A 224 4.74 7.66 9.88
C LEU A 224 4.45 6.17 9.73
N TYR A 225 4.09 5.54 10.83
CA TYR A 225 3.55 4.19 10.86
C TYR A 225 2.57 4.04 12.02
N GLY A 226 1.66 3.08 11.89
CA GLY A 226 0.73 2.71 12.96
C GLY A 226 0.74 1.20 13.20
N ARG A 227 0.19 0.79 14.35
CA ARG A 227 -0.29 -0.59 14.52
C ARG A 227 -1.49 -0.84 13.60
N GLU A 228 -2.39 0.13 13.58
CA GLU A 228 -3.39 0.31 12.54
C GLU A 228 -2.92 1.43 11.64
N ASN A 229 -2.48 1.12 10.42
CA ASN A 229 -1.80 2.11 9.58
C ASN A 229 -2.71 3.28 9.17
N MET A 230 -4.04 3.10 9.23
CA MET A 230 -5.04 4.17 9.05
C MET A 230 -4.81 5.35 10.00
N ALA A 231 -4.35 5.10 11.23
CA ALA A 231 -4.04 6.16 12.18
C ALA A 231 -2.86 7.02 11.70
N ALA A 232 -1.82 6.37 11.14
CA ALA A 232 -0.67 7.05 10.57
C ALA A 232 -1.04 7.81 9.30
N ALA A 233 -1.85 7.22 8.43
CA ALA A 233 -2.35 7.88 7.24
C ALA A 233 -3.23 9.09 7.56
N ARG A 234 -4.05 9.02 8.62
CA ARG A 234 -4.83 10.15 9.13
C ARG A 234 -3.94 11.34 9.49
N LEU A 235 -2.86 11.11 10.22
CA LEU A 235 -1.88 12.17 10.50
C LEU A 235 -1.12 12.60 9.22
N ALA A 236 -0.77 11.67 8.33
CA ALA A 236 -0.11 12.00 7.07
C ALA A 236 -0.93 13.00 6.24
N ASN A 237 -2.23 12.75 6.05
CA ASN A 237 -3.13 13.68 5.35
C ASN A 237 -3.18 15.06 6.03
N ILE A 238 -3.26 15.12 7.37
CA ILE A 238 -3.26 16.38 8.12
C ILE A 238 -1.92 17.13 8.00
N LEU A 239 -0.78 16.42 8.01
CA LEU A 239 0.53 17.03 7.81
C LEU A 239 0.71 17.56 6.39
N MET A 240 0.18 16.84 5.38
CA MET A 240 0.15 17.32 4.00
C MET A 240 -0.71 18.57 3.87
N TYR A 241 -1.89 18.62 4.49
CA TYR A 241 -2.73 19.82 4.61
C TYR A 241 -1.99 20.98 5.30
N ALA A 242 -1.30 20.69 6.40
CA ALA A 242 -0.54 21.69 7.14
C ALA A 242 0.59 22.29 6.30
N GLY A 243 1.24 21.49 5.46
CA GLY A 243 2.26 21.96 4.51
C GLY A 243 3.61 21.25 4.58
N VAL A 244 3.70 20.09 5.25
CA VAL A 244 4.91 19.27 5.24
C VAL A 244 5.18 18.80 3.81
N GLN A 245 6.40 19.04 3.32
CA GLN A 245 6.75 18.77 1.91
C GLN A 245 7.05 17.31 1.63
N ASP A 246 7.61 16.57 2.59
CA ASP A 246 7.98 15.16 2.44
C ASP A 246 7.34 14.33 3.55
N VAL A 247 6.17 13.77 3.24
CA VAL A 247 5.41 12.87 4.13
C VAL A 247 5.48 11.46 3.57
N ARG A 248 5.85 10.49 4.40
CA ARG A 248 6.00 9.09 4.01
C ARG A 248 5.27 8.17 4.97
N LEU A 249 4.70 7.08 4.44
CA LEU A 249 4.12 6.00 5.23
C LEU A 249 4.98 4.75 5.13
N LEU A 250 5.19 4.07 6.26
CA LEU A 250 5.73 2.71 6.27
C LEU A 250 4.68 1.76 5.66
N ASN A 251 5.01 1.15 4.53
CA ASN A 251 4.15 0.18 3.86
C ASN A 251 3.91 -1.01 4.77
N GLY A 252 2.65 -1.34 5.07
CA GLY A 252 2.25 -2.37 6.05
C GLY A 252 2.49 -2.02 7.52
N GLY A 253 2.89 -0.79 7.83
CA GLY A 253 2.98 -0.27 9.18
C GLY A 253 3.88 -1.09 10.10
N TRP A 254 3.46 -1.24 11.36
CA TRP A 254 4.24 -1.98 12.36
C TRP A 254 4.44 -3.47 12.00
N GLN A 255 3.46 -4.11 11.37
CA GLN A 255 3.53 -5.52 11.03
C GLN A 255 4.71 -5.81 10.10
N SER A 256 4.97 -4.94 9.13
CA SER A 256 6.13 -5.06 8.23
C SER A 256 7.46 -4.85 8.97
N TRP A 257 7.50 -4.02 10.02
CA TRP A 257 8.68 -3.90 10.86
C TRP A 257 8.99 -5.19 11.64
N GLU A 258 7.95 -5.79 12.25
CA GLU A 258 8.07 -7.06 12.98
C GLU A 258 8.45 -8.22 12.06
N ALA A 259 7.77 -8.33 10.91
CA ALA A 259 8.03 -9.38 9.92
C ALA A 259 9.47 -9.31 9.39
N GLY A 260 10.02 -8.10 9.26
CA GLY A 260 11.42 -7.89 8.87
C GLY A 260 12.45 -8.24 9.96
N GLY A 261 12.02 -8.57 11.19
CA GLY A 261 12.90 -8.96 12.28
C GLY A 261 13.82 -7.84 12.78
N TYR A 262 13.44 -6.58 12.58
CA TYR A 262 14.26 -5.44 12.97
C TYR A 262 14.21 -5.18 14.48
N LYS A 263 15.25 -4.51 14.99
CA LYS A 263 15.34 -4.17 16.42
C LYS A 263 14.23 -3.21 16.83
N THR A 264 13.73 -3.37 18.04
CA THR A 264 12.77 -2.44 18.65
C THR A 264 13.42 -1.66 19.79
N ALA A 265 12.80 -0.54 20.16
CA ALA A 265 13.13 0.23 21.34
C ALA A 265 11.98 0.19 22.34
N MET A 266 12.27 0.51 23.61
CA MET A 266 11.30 0.65 24.70
C MET A 266 11.39 2.06 25.27
N MET A 267 10.29 2.53 25.86
CA MET A 267 10.15 3.90 26.42
C MET A 267 10.29 5.01 25.39
N SER A 268 9.65 6.16 25.62
CA SER A 268 9.78 7.30 24.71
C SER A 268 11.24 7.78 24.63
N PRO A 269 11.74 8.15 23.44
CA PRO A 269 13.07 8.72 23.32
C PRO A 269 13.10 10.10 24.00
N ASP A 270 14.23 10.44 24.62
CA ASP A 270 14.44 11.76 25.23
C ASP A 270 14.77 12.78 24.14
N VAL A 271 13.75 13.16 23.37
CA VAL A 271 13.87 14.08 22.24
C VAL A 271 13.00 15.30 22.54
N SER A 272 13.64 16.38 22.98
CA SER A 272 13.04 17.71 23.01
C SER A 272 13.74 18.58 21.97
N MET A 273 13.14 18.68 20.79
CA MET A 273 13.59 19.59 19.75
C MET A 273 12.40 20.40 19.28
N SER A 274 11.88 21.28 20.14
CA SER A 274 10.85 22.20 19.65
C SER A 274 11.45 23.11 18.59
N ARG A 275 10.83 23.14 17.41
CA ARG A 275 11.23 23.95 16.26
C ARG A 275 10.02 24.67 15.72
N SER A 276 10.22 25.83 15.11
CA SER A 276 9.13 26.51 14.39
C SER A 276 8.88 25.80 13.07
N PHE A 277 7.62 25.55 12.75
CA PHE A 277 7.20 24.93 11.49
C PHE A 277 7.70 25.71 10.26
N GLY A 278 7.83 27.04 10.37
CA GLY A 278 8.40 27.89 9.32
C GLY A 278 7.44 28.27 8.19
N LYS A 279 6.15 27.90 8.27
CA LYS A 279 5.08 28.31 7.35
C LYS A 279 3.75 28.52 8.08
N THR A 280 2.82 29.23 7.43
CA THR A 280 1.43 29.33 7.90
C THR A 280 0.71 28.01 7.69
N ILE A 281 -0.09 27.59 8.67
CA ILE A 281 -0.95 26.40 8.58
C ILE A 281 -2.41 26.83 8.32
N PRO A 282 -3.10 26.25 7.32
CA PRO A 282 -2.57 25.31 6.32
C PRO A 282 -1.80 26.02 5.20
N ALA A 283 -0.76 25.37 4.69
CA ALA A 283 -0.17 25.76 3.42
C ALA A 283 -0.87 25.10 2.22
N ASN A 284 -1.51 23.94 2.41
CA ASN A 284 -2.16 23.17 1.34
C ASN A 284 -3.63 22.88 1.70
N PRO A 285 -4.51 23.89 1.77
CA PRO A 285 -5.88 23.71 2.24
C PRO A 285 -6.68 22.70 1.42
N ASN A 286 -6.37 22.52 0.12
CA ASN A 286 -7.12 21.63 -0.78
C ASN A 286 -7.01 20.14 -0.45
N TYR A 287 -6.06 19.71 0.39
CA TYR A 287 -5.97 18.29 0.79
C TYR A 287 -7.09 17.86 1.75
N ILE A 288 -7.80 18.81 2.37
CA ILE A 288 -8.93 18.53 3.25
C ILE A 288 -10.10 19.44 2.90
N LEU A 289 -11.25 18.84 2.60
CA LEU A 289 -12.51 19.55 2.38
C LEU A 289 -13.35 19.55 3.65
N ASP A 290 -13.98 20.67 3.96
CA ASP A 290 -15.03 20.76 4.96
C ASP A 290 -16.41 20.57 4.28
N LEU A 291 -17.49 20.51 5.08
CA LEU A 291 -18.84 20.17 4.58
C LEU A 291 -19.33 21.06 3.41
N PRO A 292 -19.15 22.41 3.43
CA PRO A 292 -19.56 23.25 2.31
C PRO A 292 -18.85 22.90 1.00
N GLU A 293 -17.55 22.62 1.04
CA GLU A 293 -16.73 22.25 -0.12
C GLU A 293 -17.13 20.87 -0.65
N ALA A 294 -17.39 19.91 0.23
CA ALA A 294 -17.91 18.59 -0.17
C ALA A 294 -19.29 18.68 -0.85
N LYS A 295 -20.18 19.57 -0.36
CA LYS A 295 -21.46 19.86 -1.03
C LYS A 295 -21.26 20.52 -2.39
N ALA A 296 -20.31 21.47 -2.49
CA ALA A 296 -19.98 22.14 -3.74
C ALA A 296 -19.44 21.15 -4.79
N LEU A 297 -18.58 20.20 -4.37
CA LEU A 297 -18.06 19.15 -5.23
C LEU A 297 -19.18 18.36 -5.94
N LEU A 298 -20.22 17.98 -5.20
CA LEU A 298 -21.37 17.25 -5.74
C LEU A 298 -22.24 18.06 -6.74
N THR A 299 -22.02 19.37 -6.87
CA THR A 299 -22.73 20.20 -7.86
C THR A 299 -22.05 20.21 -9.22
N LEU A 300 -20.81 19.71 -9.32
CA LEU A 300 -20.10 19.58 -10.58
C LEU A 300 -20.67 18.43 -11.43
N PRO A 301 -20.44 18.44 -12.76
CA PRO A 301 -20.77 17.31 -13.62
C PRO A 301 -20.19 15.99 -13.10
N GLN A 302 -20.94 14.89 -13.21
CA GLN A 302 -20.59 13.58 -12.64
C GLN A 302 -19.30 12.97 -13.21
N ASP A 303 -18.91 13.37 -14.41
CA ASP A 303 -17.67 13.01 -15.10
C ASP A 303 -16.46 13.87 -14.68
N GLN A 304 -16.67 14.94 -13.93
CA GLN A 304 -15.64 15.87 -13.44
C GLN A 304 -15.41 15.76 -11.92
N GLN A 305 -16.25 15.02 -11.19
CA GLN A 305 -16.17 14.92 -9.73
C GLN A 305 -16.42 13.50 -9.24
N SER A 306 -15.79 13.19 -8.10
CA SER A 306 -16.12 12.02 -7.29
C SER A 306 -15.99 12.32 -5.80
N LEU A 307 -17.13 12.41 -5.10
CA LEU A 307 -17.16 12.22 -3.65
C LEU A 307 -17.21 10.71 -3.36
N VAL A 308 -16.13 10.15 -2.84
CA VAL A 308 -15.90 8.70 -2.77
C VAL A 308 -16.07 8.19 -1.35
N SER A 309 -17.01 7.26 -1.16
CA SER A 309 -17.28 6.60 0.11
C SER A 309 -16.36 5.40 0.30
N ILE A 310 -15.34 5.56 1.14
CA ILE A 310 -14.48 4.48 1.65
C ILE A 310 -15.12 3.87 2.90
N ARG A 311 -16.28 3.26 2.69
CA ARG A 311 -17.09 2.58 3.71
C ARG A 311 -17.45 1.20 3.20
N THR A 312 -17.78 0.27 4.10
CA THR A 312 -18.21 -1.07 3.66
C THR A 312 -19.47 -1.01 2.81
N LEU A 313 -19.73 -2.05 2.02
CA LEU A 313 -20.97 -2.13 1.24
C LEU A 313 -22.22 -2.04 2.13
N ALA A 314 -22.19 -2.69 3.30
CA ALA A 314 -23.29 -2.63 4.28
C ALA A 314 -23.50 -1.22 4.85
N GLU A 315 -22.41 -0.47 5.07
CA GLU A 315 -22.48 0.95 5.46
C GLU A 315 -23.05 1.83 4.33
N PHE A 316 -22.61 1.60 3.09
CA PHE A 316 -23.03 2.35 1.91
C PHE A 316 -24.51 2.10 1.57
N ASN A 317 -24.98 0.86 1.69
CA ASN A 317 -26.38 0.47 1.51
C ASN A 317 -27.29 0.92 2.67
N GLY A 318 -26.72 1.41 3.77
CA GLY A 318 -27.46 1.86 4.94
C GLY A 318 -27.98 0.74 5.85
N GLU A 319 -27.41 -0.46 5.75
CA GLU A 319 -27.74 -1.59 6.62
C GLU A 319 -27.18 -1.38 8.04
N THR A 320 -26.02 -0.74 8.13
CA THR A 320 -25.36 -0.33 9.37
C THR A 320 -24.79 1.09 9.26
N SER A 321 -24.59 1.77 10.39
CA SER A 321 -23.80 3.00 10.41
C SER A 321 -22.31 2.72 10.40
N GLY A 322 -21.90 1.52 10.86
CA GLY A 322 -20.52 1.10 11.07
C GLY A 322 -19.96 1.46 12.45
N TYR A 323 -20.64 2.32 13.22
CA TYR A 323 -20.10 2.89 14.45
C TYR A 323 -21.16 3.02 15.54
N ASP A 324 -20.83 2.62 16.78
CA ASP A 324 -21.75 2.71 17.93
C ASP A 324 -22.15 4.16 18.26
N TYR A 325 -21.28 5.13 17.95
CA TYR A 325 -21.51 6.56 18.22
C TYR A 325 -22.18 7.32 17.06
N ILE A 326 -22.43 6.66 15.93
CA ILE A 326 -23.16 7.23 14.78
C ILE A 326 -24.48 6.49 14.65
N GLN A 327 -25.59 7.16 14.97
CA GLN A 327 -26.91 6.52 14.95
C GLN A 327 -27.52 6.46 13.54
N SER A 328 -27.26 7.47 12.70
CA SER A 328 -27.80 7.55 11.35
C SER A 328 -27.19 6.51 10.42
N LYS A 329 -28.04 5.84 9.64
CA LYS A 329 -27.65 4.91 8.58
C LYS A 329 -27.97 5.48 7.20
N GLY A 330 -27.22 5.06 6.19
CA GLY A 330 -27.36 5.52 4.81
C GLY A 330 -26.04 5.99 4.21
N HIS A 331 -26.13 6.67 3.08
CA HIS A 331 -25.01 7.25 2.35
C HIS A 331 -25.31 8.69 1.92
N ILE A 332 -24.27 9.41 1.52
CA ILE A 332 -24.37 10.75 0.95
C ILE A 332 -24.91 10.63 -0.49
N PRO A 333 -26.08 11.21 -0.82
CA PRO A 333 -26.62 11.14 -2.18
C PRO A 333 -25.63 11.68 -3.22
N GLY A 334 -25.39 10.92 -4.28
CA GLY A 334 -24.43 11.25 -5.34
C GLY A 334 -22.98 10.85 -5.04
N ALA A 335 -22.68 10.32 -3.86
CA ALA A 335 -21.38 9.71 -3.59
C ALA A 335 -21.23 8.37 -4.32
N LYS A 336 -20.01 8.07 -4.78
CA LYS A 336 -19.64 6.80 -5.42
C LYS A 336 -19.05 5.86 -4.37
N TRP A 337 -19.35 4.57 -4.44
CA TRP A 337 -18.74 3.59 -3.55
C TRP A 337 -17.31 3.32 -4.00
N GLY A 338 -16.35 3.45 -3.08
CA GLY A 338 -14.93 3.31 -3.41
C GLY A 338 -14.28 2.08 -2.83
N HIS A 339 -15.06 1.05 -2.47
CA HIS A 339 -14.60 -0.13 -1.70
C HIS A 339 -14.11 0.22 -0.29
N ALA A 340 -13.84 -0.80 0.53
CA ALA A 340 -13.19 -0.64 1.84
C ALA A 340 -12.68 -2.00 2.35
N GLY A 341 -13.55 -2.73 3.04
CA GLY A 341 -13.20 -3.90 3.83
C GLY A 341 -14.41 -4.52 4.51
N SER A 342 -14.17 -5.40 5.46
CA SER A 342 -15.19 -6.19 6.15
C SER A 342 -16.05 -5.39 7.14
N ASP A 343 -15.47 -4.38 7.79
CA ASP A 343 -16.16 -3.50 8.74
C ASP A 343 -15.59 -2.06 8.74
N ALA A 344 -15.99 -1.24 9.72
CA ALA A 344 -15.60 0.15 9.83
C ALA A 344 -14.12 0.39 10.20
N PHE A 345 -13.38 -0.68 10.53
CA PHE A 345 -12.03 -0.68 11.06
C PHE A 345 -11.05 -1.51 10.23
N HIS A 346 -11.49 -2.07 9.10
CA HIS A 346 -10.63 -2.82 8.19
C HIS A 346 -10.69 -2.28 6.74
N LEU A 347 -9.61 -2.54 5.98
CA LEU A 347 -9.38 -2.08 4.61
C LEU A 347 -8.83 -3.20 3.71
N GLU A 348 -9.38 -4.41 3.82
CA GLU A 348 -8.91 -5.58 3.08
C GLU A 348 -8.96 -5.40 1.55
N ASP A 349 -9.87 -4.56 1.04
CA ASP A 349 -9.92 -4.28 -0.41
C ASP A 349 -8.69 -3.51 -0.89
N PHE A 350 -7.97 -2.82 0.02
CA PHE A 350 -6.82 -1.96 -0.25
C PHE A 350 -5.49 -2.51 0.28
N ARG A 351 -5.51 -3.66 0.96
CA ARG A 351 -4.33 -4.24 1.60
C ARG A 351 -4.06 -5.66 1.09
N ASN A 352 -2.79 -5.96 0.88
CA ASN A 352 -2.29 -7.32 0.70
C ASN A 352 -2.34 -8.10 2.04
N PRO A 353 -2.13 -9.44 2.02
CA PRO A 353 -2.13 -10.26 3.24
C PRO A 353 -1.17 -9.81 4.34
N ASP A 354 -0.08 -9.14 3.97
CA ASP A 354 0.94 -8.59 4.88
C ASP A 354 0.68 -7.14 5.31
N GLN A 355 -0.53 -6.63 5.07
CA GLN A 355 -0.98 -5.25 5.31
C GLN A 355 -0.35 -4.18 4.41
N THR A 356 0.49 -4.55 3.44
CA THR A 356 1.02 -3.59 2.46
C THR A 356 -0.07 -3.12 1.49
N MET A 357 0.12 -1.96 0.86
CA MET A 357 -0.79 -1.42 -0.15
C MET A 357 -1.00 -2.43 -1.28
N ARG A 358 -2.27 -2.69 -1.63
CA ARG A 358 -2.66 -3.47 -2.81
C ARG A 358 -2.15 -2.80 -4.09
N SER A 359 -1.95 -3.58 -5.16
CA SER A 359 -1.40 -3.02 -6.41
C SER A 359 -2.28 -1.88 -6.96
N ALA A 360 -1.64 -0.87 -7.54
CA ALA A 360 -2.35 0.27 -8.13
C ALA A 360 -3.30 -0.14 -9.26
N ASP A 361 -2.96 -1.17 -10.02
CA ASP A 361 -3.81 -1.68 -11.11
C ASP A 361 -5.11 -2.26 -10.56
N GLU A 362 -5.05 -3.03 -9.46
CA GLU A 362 -6.24 -3.58 -8.79
C GLU A 362 -7.12 -2.46 -8.19
N ILE A 363 -6.50 -1.48 -7.51
CA ILE A 363 -7.23 -0.33 -6.95
C ILE A 363 -7.89 0.50 -8.06
N THR A 364 -7.16 0.76 -9.15
CA THR A 364 -7.68 1.52 -10.30
C THR A 364 -8.86 0.81 -10.95
N GLN A 365 -8.81 -0.52 -11.07
CA GLN A 365 -9.90 -1.31 -11.63
C GLN A 365 -11.19 -1.15 -10.82
N PHE A 366 -11.13 -1.26 -9.48
CA PHE A 366 -12.30 -1.06 -8.61
C PHE A 366 -12.92 0.33 -8.76
N TRP A 367 -12.06 1.34 -8.86
CA TRP A 367 -12.50 2.73 -9.02
C TRP A 367 -13.11 2.98 -10.40
N HIS A 368 -12.53 2.44 -11.45
CA HIS A 368 -13.05 2.54 -12.81
C HIS A 368 -14.46 1.94 -12.92
N GLU A 369 -14.72 0.79 -12.29
CA GLU A 369 -16.05 0.16 -12.23
C GLU A 369 -17.11 1.06 -11.58
N SER A 370 -16.69 1.96 -10.70
CA SER A 370 -17.54 2.95 -10.02
C SER A 370 -17.45 4.36 -10.64
N ASN A 371 -16.83 4.51 -11.81
CA ASN A 371 -16.61 5.79 -12.51
C ASN A 371 -15.84 6.81 -11.66
N ILE A 372 -14.87 6.34 -10.88
CA ILE A 372 -13.91 7.14 -10.10
C ILE A 372 -12.60 7.15 -10.89
N GLU A 373 -12.20 8.33 -11.37
CA GLU A 373 -11.15 8.46 -12.37
C GLU A 373 -10.09 9.50 -11.96
N PRO A 374 -8.81 9.32 -12.35
CA PRO A 374 -7.71 10.21 -11.93
C PRO A 374 -7.85 11.66 -12.41
N GLN A 375 -8.55 11.90 -13.51
CA GLN A 375 -8.78 13.25 -14.07
C GLN A 375 -9.86 14.04 -13.34
N GLN A 376 -10.65 13.41 -12.49
CA GLN A 376 -11.73 14.06 -11.74
C GLN A 376 -11.18 14.84 -10.54
N GLN A 377 -11.99 15.76 -10.02
CA GLN A 377 -11.82 16.21 -8.64
C GLN A 377 -12.34 15.15 -7.69
N VAL A 378 -11.45 14.51 -6.94
CA VAL A 378 -11.79 13.36 -6.10
C VAL A 378 -11.62 13.71 -4.62
N SER A 379 -12.64 13.43 -3.83
CA SER A 379 -12.60 13.60 -2.38
C SER A 379 -13.05 12.33 -1.70
N PHE A 380 -12.16 11.72 -0.92
CA PHE A 380 -12.44 10.50 -0.18
C PHE A 380 -13.07 10.84 1.17
N PHE A 381 -14.03 10.04 1.62
CA PHE A 381 -14.60 10.15 2.96
C PHE A 381 -15.01 8.79 3.51
N CYS A 382 -15.17 8.70 4.83
CA CYS A 382 -15.72 7.50 5.48
C CYS A 382 -16.67 7.91 6.61
N GLY A 383 -16.60 7.26 7.78
CA GLY A 383 -17.30 7.75 8.98
C GLY A 383 -16.76 9.11 9.44
N THR A 384 -15.45 9.15 9.74
CA THR A 384 -14.74 10.28 10.39
C THR A 384 -13.35 10.56 9.79
N GLY A 385 -13.05 10.03 8.60
CA GLY A 385 -11.85 10.38 7.83
C GLY A 385 -10.66 9.41 7.89
N TRP A 386 -10.63 8.41 8.79
CA TRP A 386 -9.48 7.51 8.94
C TRP A 386 -9.22 6.63 7.71
N ARG A 387 -10.17 5.77 7.34
CA ARG A 387 -10.11 4.93 6.13
C ARG A 387 -9.84 5.77 4.87
N ALA A 388 -10.51 6.91 4.76
CA ALA A 388 -10.36 7.84 3.65
C ALA A 388 -8.95 8.43 3.56
N SER A 389 -8.25 8.63 4.68
CA SER A 389 -6.89 9.17 4.69
C SER A 389 -5.86 8.16 4.20
N GLU A 390 -6.05 6.86 4.48
CA GLU A 390 -5.21 5.78 3.92
C GLU A 390 -5.39 5.69 2.41
N VAL A 391 -6.65 5.62 1.96
CA VAL A 391 -6.95 5.54 0.53
C VAL A 391 -6.57 6.83 -0.24
N PHE A 392 -6.65 7.99 0.40
CA PHE A 392 -6.09 9.23 -0.13
C PHE A 392 -4.58 9.11 -0.34
N PHE A 393 -3.86 8.48 0.58
CA PHE A 393 -2.41 8.28 0.46
C PHE A 393 -2.09 7.30 -0.66
N ASP A 394 -2.88 6.25 -0.85
CA ASP A 394 -2.77 5.31 -1.98
C ASP A 394 -2.91 6.06 -3.31
N ALA A 395 -3.98 6.86 -3.48
CA ALA A 395 -4.17 7.70 -4.66
C ALA A 395 -3.01 8.71 -4.84
N TYR A 396 -2.49 9.26 -3.75
CA TYR A 396 -1.34 10.16 -3.78
C TYR A 396 -0.10 9.46 -4.34
N VAL A 397 0.21 8.23 -3.91
CA VAL A 397 1.39 7.50 -4.41
C VAL A 397 1.21 6.99 -5.84
N MET A 398 -0.03 6.73 -6.25
CA MET A 398 -0.43 6.48 -7.63
C MET A 398 -0.31 7.71 -8.54
N GLY A 399 0.00 8.89 -7.98
CA GLY A 399 0.25 10.11 -8.74
C GLY A 399 -1.00 10.94 -9.05
N TRP A 400 -2.14 10.64 -8.42
CA TRP A 400 -3.34 11.45 -8.59
C TRP A 400 -3.09 12.86 -8.03
N GLU A 401 -3.55 13.88 -8.75
CA GLU A 401 -3.22 15.28 -8.46
C GLU A 401 -4.35 16.03 -7.76
N ASN A 402 -5.61 15.83 -8.18
CA ASN A 402 -6.76 16.57 -7.67
C ASN A 402 -7.54 15.75 -6.63
N ILE A 403 -6.85 15.34 -5.57
CA ILE A 403 -7.37 14.48 -4.50
C ILE A 403 -7.44 15.22 -3.16
N SER A 404 -8.41 14.84 -2.34
CA SER A 404 -8.63 15.41 -1.01
C SER A 404 -9.33 14.42 -0.07
N VAL A 405 -9.40 14.74 1.21
CA VAL A 405 -10.27 14.03 2.19
C VAL A 405 -11.38 14.97 2.62
N TYR A 406 -12.64 14.58 2.47
CA TYR A 406 -13.75 15.26 3.14
C TYR A 406 -13.79 14.82 4.61
N ASP A 407 -13.35 15.71 5.50
CA ASP A 407 -12.99 15.42 6.88
C ASP A 407 -14.18 14.94 7.72
N GLY A 408 -15.31 15.61 7.57
CA GLY A 408 -16.51 15.35 8.38
C GLY A 408 -17.22 14.03 8.06
N GLY A 409 -16.94 13.46 6.89
CA GLY A 409 -17.51 12.19 6.45
C GLY A 409 -19.02 12.06 6.61
N TRP A 410 -19.46 10.81 6.77
CA TRP A 410 -20.86 10.49 7.04
C TRP A 410 -21.33 11.07 8.38
N TYR A 411 -20.44 11.15 9.39
CA TYR A 411 -20.85 11.58 10.72
C TYR A 411 -21.36 13.02 10.73
N GLN A 412 -20.60 13.94 10.14
CA GLN A 412 -20.98 15.34 10.04
C GLN A 412 -22.12 15.54 9.03
N TRP A 413 -22.12 14.80 7.91
CA TRP A 413 -23.16 14.93 6.89
C TRP A 413 -24.54 14.54 7.43
N ALA A 414 -24.65 13.38 8.08
CA ALA A 414 -25.92 12.89 8.59
C ALA A 414 -26.41 13.64 9.85
N GLY A 415 -25.52 14.39 10.50
CA GLY A 415 -25.84 15.22 11.65
C GLY A 415 -26.26 16.66 11.33
N LYS A 416 -26.32 17.05 10.05
CA LYS A 416 -26.50 18.47 9.64
C LYS A 416 -27.48 18.69 8.49
#